data_AF-A0A838KRX1-F1
#
_entry.id   AF-A0A838KRX1-F1
#
_cell.length_a   1.000
_cell.length_b   1.000
_cell.length_c   1.000
_cell.angle_alpha   90.00
_cell.angle_beta   90.00
_cell.angle_gamma   90.00
#
_symmetry.space_group_name_H-M   'P 1'
#
loop_
_entity.id
_entity.type
_entity.pdbx_description
1 polymer ?
#
loop_
_entity_poly.entity_id
_entity_poly.type
_entity_poly.pdbx_seq_one_letter_code
_entity_poly.pdbx_strand_id
1 'polypeptide(L)' 'VRTEGGNMGFNALVGEYQDLVSAGVTDPTMVSRSALQNAASIGSLIVTTDVIVAEPEEDMPAMPAGGGMGGMM' A
#
# COMPACT_ATOMS: atom_id res chain seq x y z
N VAL A 1 -25.53 4.16 8.48
CA VAL A 1 -24.33 3.26 8.43
C VAL A 1 -24.13 2.48 9.73
N ARG A 2 -23.57 3.03 10.83
CA ARG A 2 -23.34 2.24 12.07
C ARG A 2 -24.61 1.69 12.74
N THR A 3 -25.75 2.34 12.52
CA THR A 3 -27.08 1.93 13.03
C THR A 3 -27.91 1.19 12.00
N GLU A 4 -27.41 1.07 10.76
CA GLU A 4 -28.08 0.32 9.71
C GLU A 4 -27.35 -1.02 9.54
N GLY A 5 -28.03 -2.05 9.03
CA GLY A 5 -27.50 -3.42 8.98
C GLY A 5 -26.11 -3.53 8.35
N GLY A 6 -25.40 -4.63 8.65
CA GLY A 6 -23.96 -4.79 8.36
C GLY A 6 -23.50 -4.62 6.91
N ASN A 7 -24.44 -4.55 5.94
CA ASN A 7 -24.17 -4.40 4.52
C ASN A 7 -24.23 -2.94 4.03
N MET A 8 -24.75 -2.01 4.83
CA MET A 8 -24.82 -0.59 4.43
C MET A 8 -23.43 0.04 4.44
N GLY A 9 -23.03 0.63 3.31
CA GLY A 9 -21.73 1.25 3.17
C GLY A 9 -21.69 2.28 2.04
N PHE A 10 -20.54 2.93 1.87
CA PHE A 10 -20.32 3.93 0.83
C PHE A 10 -19.85 3.25 -0.47
N ASN A 11 -20.61 3.39 -1.55
CA ASN A 11 -20.19 2.93 -2.86
C ASN A 11 -19.40 4.04 -3.58
N ALA A 12 -18.08 3.89 -3.66
CA ALA A 12 -17.19 4.88 -4.26
C ALA A 12 -17.38 5.03 -5.79
N LEU A 13 -17.97 4.06 -6.49
CA LEU A 13 -18.20 4.14 -7.94
C LEU A 13 -19.27 5.18 -8.29
N VAL A 14 -20.30 5.29 -7.45
CA VAL A 14 -21.44 6.20 -7.67
C VAL A 14 -21.50 7.34 -6.66
N GLY A 15 -20.70 7.28 -5.59
CA GLY A 15 -20.59 8.34 -4.58
C GLY A 15 -21.74 8.37 -3.56
N GLU A 16 -22.45 7.26 -3.37
CA GLU A 16 -23.67 7.20 -2.55
C GLU A 16 -23.60 6.10 -1.48
N TYR A 17 -24.35 6.27 -0.38
CA TYR A 17 -24.52 5.23 0.64
C TYR A 17 -25.67 4.31 0.26
N GLN A 18 -25.39 3.01 0.20
CA GLN A 18 -26.36 1.97 -0.17
C GLN A 18 -25.98 0.61 0.41
N ASP A 19 -26.83 -0.39 0.23
CA ASP A 19 -26.50 -1.77 0.55
C ASP A 19 -25.47 -2.28 -0.48
N LEU A 20 -24.24 -2.51 -0.03
CA LEU A 20 -23.12 -2.85 -0.90
C LEU A 20 -23.25 -4.24 -1.52
N VAL A 21 -23.90 -5.17 -0.81
CA VAL A 21 -24.14 -6.54 -1.31
C VAL A 21 -25.13 -6.49 -2.48
N SER A 22 -26.21 -5.74 -2.34
CA SER A 22 -27.22 -5.55 -3.39
C SER A 22 -26.66 -4.78 -4.58
N ALA A 23 -25.76 -3.84 -4.34
CA ALA A 23 -25.03 -3.11 -5.38
C ALA A 23 -23.92 -3.94 -6.07
N GLY A 24 -23.68 -5.19 -5.63
CA GLY A 24 -22.67 -6.08 -6.19
C GLY A 24 -21.22 -5.76 -5.78
N VAL A 25 -21.02 -4.84 -4.85
CA VAL A 25 -19.70 -4.48 -4.29
C VAL A 25 -19.38 -5.45 -3.17
N THR A 26 -18.82 -6.61 -3.52
CA THR A 26 -18.54 -7.70 -2.57
C THR A 26 -17.11 -8.21 -2.74
N ASP A 27 -16.46 -8.50 -1.62
CA ASP A 27 -15.15 -9.13 -1.57
C ASP A 27 -15.26 -10.55 -1.00
N PRO A 28 -14.51 -11.54 -1.53
CA PRO A 28 -14.49 -12.87 -0.96
C PRO A 28 -14.00 -12.84 0.50
N THR A 29 -14.64 -13.61 1.38
CA THR A 29 -14.30 -13.67 2.82
C THR A 29 -12.81 -13.93 3.08
N MET A 30 -12.18 -14.77 2.25
CA MET A 30 -10.76 -15.09 2.40
C MET A 30 -9.86 -13.88 2.13
N VAL A 31 -10.24 -12.97 1.22
CA VAL A 31 -9.48 -11.76 0.90
C VAL A 31 -9.43 -10.84 2.11
N SER A 32 -10.60 -10.45 2.65
CA SER A 32 -10.65 -9.53 3.79
C SER A 32 -10.01 -10.13 5.05
N ARG A 33 -10.22 -11.43 5.30
CA ARG A 33 -9.61 -12.13 6.44
C ARG A 33 -8.09 -12.18 6.34
N SER A 34 -7.55 -12.63 5.20
CA SER A 34 -6.10 -12.77 5.03
C SER A 34 -5.40 -11.42 5.03
N ALA A 35 -6.00 -10.40 4.40
CA ALA A 35 -5.47 -9.04 4.41
C ALA A 35 -5.33 -8.50 5.85
N LEU A 36 -6.38 -8.63 6.67
CA LEU A 36 -6.34 -8.19 8.07
C LEU A 36 -5.32 -8.98 8.90
N GLN A 37 -5.26 -10.30 8.73
CA GLN A 37 -4.32 -11.14 9.47
C GLN A 37 -2.86 -10.82 9.12
N ASN A 38 -2.56 -10.62 7.84
CA ASN A 38 -1.21 -10.26 7.38
C ASN A 38 -0.82 -8.86 7.87
N ALA A 39 -1.76 -7.91 7.83
CA ALA A 39 -1.55 -6.56 8.37
C ALA A 39 -1.28 -6.58 9.88
N ALA A 40 -2.07 -7.35 10.64
CA ALA A 40 -1.87 -7.51 12.07
C ALA A 40 -0.51 -8.18 12.40
N SER A 41 -0.08 -9.15 11.58
CA SER A 41 1.22 -9.81 11.73
C SER A 41 2.37 -8.80 11.63
N ILE A 42 2.48 -8.05 10.52
CA ILE A 42 3.52 -7.03 10.35
C ILE A 42 3.37 -5.90 11.36
N GLY A 43 2.14 -5.44 11.62
CA GLY A 43 1.87 -4.41 12.61
C GLY A 43 2.37 -4.79 13.99
N SER A 44 2.14 -6.04 14.42
CA SER A 44 2.63 -6.55 15.70
C SER A 44 4.16 -6.56 15.76
N LEU A 45 4.82 -6.99 14.68
CA LEU A 45 6.27 -7.03 14.57
C LEU A 45 6.88 -5.62 14.66
N ILE A 46 6.33 -4.66 13.93
CA ILE A 46 6.83 -3.27 13.95
C ILE A 46 6.65 -2.63 15.33
N VAL A 47 5.50 -2.80 15.97
CA VAL A 47 5.21 -2.19 17.28
C VAL A 47 6.16 -2.72 18.38
N THR A 48 6.63 -3.96 18.28
CA THR A 48 7.57 -4.55 19.25
C THR A 48 9.04 -4.45 18.84
N THR A 49 9.36 -3.83 17.71
CA THR A 49 10.75 -3.69 17.25
C THR A 49 11.34 -2.39 17.77
N ASP A 50 12.31 -2.46 18.68
CA ASP A 50 12.95 -1.28 19.27
C ASP A 50 13.90 -0.55 18.31
N VAL A 51 14.60 -1.29 17.45
CA VAL A 51 15.63 -0.74 16.54
C VAL A 51 15.59 -1.45 15.19
N ILE A 52 15.68 -0.67 14.11
CA ILE A 52 15.92 -1.15 12.75
C ILE A 52 17.29 -0.61 12.33
N VAL A 53 18.21 -1.51 11.95
CA VAL A 53 19.53 -1.15 11.44
C VAL A 53 19.52 -1.25 9.93
N ALA A 54 19.95 -0.19 9.25
CA ALA A 54 20.12 -0.17 7.80
C ALA A 54 21.60 0.05 7.46
N GLU A 55 22.05 -0.55 6.36
CA GLU A 55 23.35 -0.26 5.78
C GLU A 55 23.31 1.14 5.12
N PRO A 56 24.43 1.89 5.16
CA PRO A 56 24.50 3.17 4.47
C PRO A 56 24.35 2.97 2.95
N GLU A 57 23.83 3.98 2.25
CA GLU A 57 23.90 4.00 0.79
C GLU A 57 25.36 3.93 0.34
N GLU A 58 25.68 2.98 -0.54
CA GLU A 58 26.99 2.96 -1.18
C GLU A 58 27.08 4.15 -2.13
N ASP A 59 28.16 4.93 -2.03
CA ASP A 59 28.52 5.93 -3.03
C ASP A 59 28.72 5.19 -4.36
N MET A 60 27.70 5.22 -5.23
CA MET A 60 27.87 4.75 -6.60
C MET A 60 28.95 5.62 -7.23
N PRO A 61 30.05 5.04 -7.77
CA PRO A 61 31.07 5.82 -8.43
C PRO A 61 30.40 6.67 -9.48
N ALA A 62 30.66 7.99 -9.46
CA ALA A 62 30.14 8.91 -10.45
C ALA A 62 30.44 8.30 -11.83
N MET A 63 29.39 7.84 -12.51
CA MET A 63 29.50 7.35 -13.87
C MET A 63 30.23 8.44 -14.65
N PRO A 64 31.38 8.16 -15.29
CA PRO A 64 32.16 9.18 -15.95
C PRO A 64 31.23 9.98 -16.85
N ALA A 65 31.07 11.27 -16.55
CA ALA A 65 30.37 12.18 -17.44
C ALA A 65 31.07 12.03 -18.79
N GLY A 66 30.33 11.54 -19.79
CA GLY A 66 30.83 11.25 -21.13
C GLY A 66 31.76 12.37 -21.55
N GLY A 67 33.01 11.99 -21.79
CA GLY A 67 34.10 12.92 -22.04
C GLY A 67 33.67 13.94 -23.08
N GLY A 68 33.80 15.22 -22.71
CA GLY A 68 33.69 16.30 -23.66
C GLY A 68 34.70 16.07 -24.78
N MET A 69 34.20 15.74 -25.96
CA MET A 69 34.88 16.10 -27.20
C MET A 69 34.16 17.32 -27.75
N GLY A 70 34.45 18.46 -27.10
CA GLY A 70 34.20 19.76 -27.70
C GLY A 70 35.11 19.93 -28.92
N GLY A 71 34.51 20.37 -30.02
CA GLY A 71 35.19 21.16 -31.05
C GLY A 71 36.10 20.40 -32.02
N MET A 72 35.67 20.41 -33.28
CA MET A 72 36.53 20.66 -34.44
C MET A 72 37.64 19.62 -34.73
N MET A 73 37.26 18.54 -35.42
CA MET A 73 37.89 17.96 -36.62
C MET A 73 37.21 16.63 -36.96
#